data_AF-A0A0V7ZCI8-F1
#
_entry.id   AF-A0A0V7ZCI8-F1
#
_cell.length_a   1.000
_cell.length_b   1.000
_cell.length_c   1.000
_cell.angle_alpha   90.00
_cell.angle_beta   90.00
_cell.angle_gamma   90.00
#
_symmetry.space_group_name_H-M   'P 1'
#
loop_
_entity.id
_entity.type
_entity.pdbx_description
1 polymer ?
#
loop_
_entity_poly.entity_id
_entity_poly.type
_entity_poly.pdbx_seq_one_letter_code
_entity_poly.pdbx_strand_id
1 'polypeptide(L)'
;MYQSANQYEKDPLLLSFLNSLQLIIDIIQFVNYINPELKDLQSEYLLFLISQSEIDRPRRNRVNPRVVKIKMSKFKRKNPTHKSEIRDLKKDLEIIVPKAA
;
A
#
# COMPACT_ATOMS: atom_id res chain seq x y z
N MET A 1 3.94 6.29 -9.80
CA MET A 1 4.03 6.63 -8.35
C MET A 1 5.45 6.94 -7.92
N TYR A 2 6.39 5.97 -7.90
CA TYR A 2 7.80 6.23 -7.50
C TYR A 2 8.44 7.40 -8.27
N GLN A 3 8.29 7.42 -9.60
CA GLN A 3 8.79 8.51 -10.45
C GLN A 3 8.22 9.88 -10.08
N SER A 4 6.89 9.97 -9.89
CA SER A 4 6.20 11.19 -9.45
C SER A 4 6.68 11.62 -8.05
N ALA A 5 6.79 10.68 -7.12
CA ALA A 5 7.28 10.94 -5.76
C ALA A 5 8.70 11.54 -5.78
N ASN A 6 9.61 10.97 -6.57
CA ASN A 6 10.97 11.49 -6.70
C ASN A 6 11.01 12.88 -7.37
N GLN A 7 10.18 13.11 -8.38
CA GLN A 7 10.15 14.37 -9.12
C GLN A 7 9.60 15.54 -8.29
N TYR A 8 8.67 15.26 -7.37
CA TYR A 8 8.03 16.26 -6.52
C TYR A 8 8.45 16.17 -5.05
N GLU A 9 9.56 15.49 -4.76
CA GLU A 9 10.15 15.33 -3.40
C GLU A 9 9.15 14.84 -2.33
N LYS A 10 8.28 13.89 -2.70
CA LYS A 10 7.29 13.27 -1.79
C LYS A 10 7.70 11.86 -1.39
N ASP A 11 7.20 11.39 -0.25
CA ASP A 11 7.34 9.98 0.14
C ASP A 11 6.39 9.10 -0.72
N PRO A 12 6.91 8.16 -1.53
CA PRO A 12 6.09 7.28 -2.35
C PRO A 12 5.11 6.42 -1.53
N LEU A 13 5.36 6.19 -0.23
CA LEU A 13 4.48 5.41 0.65
C LEU A 13 3.24 6.19 1.10
N LEU A 14 3.22 7.51 0.91
CA LEU A 14 2.09 8.38 1.24
C LEU A 14 1.15 8.62 0.07
N LEU A 15 1.56 8.28 -1.15
CA LEU A 15 0.72 8.37 -2.33
C LEU A 15 -0.33 7.25 -2.36
N SER A 16 -1.56 7.59 -2.70
CA SER A 16 -2.70 6.68 -2.79
C SER A 16 -2.65 5.91 -4.09
N PHE A 17 -2.40 4.60 -3.99
CA PHE A 17 -2.39 3.71 -5.15
C PHE A 17 -3.72 3.73 -5.92
N LEU A 18 -4.85 3.74 -5.20
CA LEU A 18 -6.18 3.70 -5.83
C LEU A 18 -6.42 4.98 -6.65
N ASN A 19 -6.19 6.16 -6.06
CA ASN A 19 -6.38 7.42 -6.76
C ASN A 19 -5.39 7.57 -7.92
N SER A 20 -4.13 7.20 -7.71
CA SER A 20 -3.13 7.17 -8.78
C SER A 20 -3.55 6.27 -9.94
N LEU A 21 -4.09 5.08 -9.68
CA LEU A 21 -4.57 4.16 -10.71
C LEU A 21 -5.77 4.74 -11.46
N GLN A 22 -6.72 5.35 -10.76
CA GLN A 22 -7.87 5.99 -11.37
C GLN A 22 -7.44 7.12 -12.30
N LEU A 23 -6.54 8.00 -11.85
CA LEU A 23 -5.96 9.07 -12.66
C LEU A 23 -5.29 8.54 -13.94
N ILE A 24 -4.56 7.43 -13.84
CA ILE A 24 -3.93 6.79 -15.00
C ILE A 24 -4.99 6.27 -15.98
N ILE A 25 -6.04 5.59 -15.48
CA ILE A 25 -7.13 5.06 -16.31
C ILE A 25 -7.85 6.19 -17.03
N ASP A 26 -8.19 7.25 -16.30
CA ASP A 26 -8.93 8.40 -16.84
C ASP A 26 -8.08 9.11 -17.92
N ILE A 27 -6.78 9.32 -17.67
CA ILE A 27 -5.89 10.02 -18.61
C ILE A 27 -5.56 9.19 -19.85
N ILE A 28 -5.39 7.87 -19.72
CA ILE A 28 -5.11 6.98 -20.87
C ILE A 28 -6.17 7.12 -21.96
N GLN A 29 -7.43 7.34 -21.58
CA GLN A 29 -8.52 7.53 -22.55
C GLN A 29 -8.32 8.77 -23.42
N PHE A 30 -7.66 9.82 -22.91
CA PHE A 30 -7.40 11.06 -23.64
C PHE A 30 -6.06 11.05 -24.39
N VAL A 31 -5.04 10.37 -23.85
CA VAL A 31 -3.69 10.31 -24.45
C VAL A 31 -3.70 9.63 -25.82
N ASN A 32 -4.56 8.62 -26.03
CA ASN A 32 -4.61 7.88 -27.30
C ASN A 32 -5.14 8.69 -28.49
N TYR A 33 -5.75 9.87 -28.27
CA TYR A 33 -6.37 10.67 -29.33
C TYR A 33 -5.57 11.92 -29.72
N ILE A 34 -4.41 12.17 -29.09
CA ILE A 34 -3.70 13.46 -29.19
C ILE A 34 -2.35 13.32 -29.91
N ASN A 35 -1.95 14.41 -30.57
CA ASN A 35 -0.70 14.60 -31.29
C ASN A 35 0.53 14.11 -30.47
N PRO A 36 1.41 13.26 -31.04
CA PRO A 36 2.60 12.73 -30.36
C PRO A 36 3.54 13.81 -29.78
N GLU A 37 3.51 15.04 -30.30
CA GLU A 37 4.31 16.16 -29.78
C GLU A 37 3.94 16.58 -28.34
N LEU A 38 2.71 16.26 -27.88
CA LEU A 38 2.24 16.61 -26.53
C LEU A 38 2.48 15.52 -25.48
N LYS A 39 3.09 14.40 -25.89
CA LYS A 39 3.24 13.22 -25.03
C LYS A 39 4.05 13.51 -23.76
N ASP A 40 5.13 14.29 -23.89
CA ASP A 40 5.99 14.61 -22.76
C ASP A 40 5.27 15.51 -21.75
N LEU A 41 4.61 16.57 -22.22
CA LEU A 41 3.78 17.45 -21.39
C LEU A 41 2.68 16.69 -20.64
N GLN A 42 2.02 15.75 -21.32
CA GLN A 42 0.99 14.90 -20.71
C GLN A 42 1.57 13.97 -19.64
N SER A 43 2.76 13.42 -19.89
CA SER A 43 3.45 12.59 -18.91
C SER A 43 3.79 13.38 -17.65
N GLU A 44 4.27 14.62 -17.80
CA GLU A 44 4.57 15.51 -16.68
C GLU A 44 3.30 15.89 -15.90
N TYR A 45 2.21 16.19 -16.62
CA TYR A 45 0.92 16.49 -16.01
C TYR A 45 0.34 15.31 -15.23
N LEU A 46 0.43 14.09 -15.77
CA LEU A 46 0.04 12.88 -15.04
C LEU A 46 0.89 12.69 -13.77
N LEU A 47 2.20 12.90 -13.87
CA LEU A 47 3.10 12.81 -12.71
C LEU A 47 2.77 13.88 -11.66
N PHE A 48 2.37 15.08 -12.07
CA PHE A 48 1.86 16.12 -11.18
C PHE A 48 0.58 15.68 -10.47
N LEU A 49 -0.43 15.19 -11.19
CA LEU A 49 -1.68 14.75 -10.57
C LEU A 49 -1.48 13.59 -9.60
N ILE A 50 -0.62 12.63 -9.95
CA ILE A 50 -0.24 11.54 -9.04
C ILE A 50 0.39 12.10 -7.76
N SER A 51 1.21 13.15 -7.84
CA SER A 51 1.85 13.74 -6.65
C SER A 51 0.84 14.40 -5.72
N GLN A 52 -0.29 14.89 -6.23
CA GLN A 52 -1.39 15.44 -5.42
C GLN A 52 -2.29 14.37 -4.79
N SER A 53 -2.14 13.10 -5.20
CA SER A 53 -3.01 12.01 -4.77
C SER A 53 -2.55 11.36 -3.45
N GLU A 54 -2.46 12.13 -2.37
CA GLU A 54 -2.05 11.61 -1.05
C GLU A 54 -3.15 10.77 -0.37
N ILE A 55 -2.72 9.85 0.49
CA ILE A 55 -3.64 9.07 1.33
C ILE A 55 -4.17 9.97 2.43
N ASP A 56 -5.47 10.28 2.37
CA ASP A 56 -6.18 11.13 3.34
C ASP A 56 -6.14 10.60 4.79
N ARG A 57 -5.99 9.27 4.95
CA ARG A 57 -5.96 8.63 6.27
C ARG A 57 -4.55 8.19 6.68
N PRO A 58 -4.15 8.38 7.95
CA PRO A 58 -2.89 7.86 8.43
C PRO A 58 -2.82 6.33 8.31
N ARG A 59 -1.65 5.81 7.96
CA ARG A 59 -1.41 4.37 7.88
C ARG A 59 -1.54 3.77 9.28
N ARG A 60 -2.60 2.99 9.52
CA ARG A 60 -2.79 2.31 10.79
C ARG A 60 -1.69 1.28 11.00
N ASN A 61 -0.99 1.40 12.13
CA ASN A 61 -0.04 0.38 12.55
C ASN A 61 -0.76 -0.94 12.77
N ARG A 62 -0.13 -2.04 12.36
CA ARG A 62 -0.68 -3.36 12.62
C ARG A 62 -0.57 -3.63 14.12
N VAL A 63 -1.70 -3.96 14.74
CA VAL A 63 -1.75 -4.40 16.14
C VAL A 63 -0.98 -5.71 16.32
N ASN A 64 -1.01 -6.59 15.32
CA ASN A 64 -0.29 -7.85 15.34
C ASN A 64 0.92 -7.83 14.40
N PRO A 65 2.11 -8.28 14.86
CA PRO A 65 3.31 -8.34 14.05
C PRO A 65 3.15 -9.28 12.84
N ARG A 66 3.93 -9.06 11.77
CA ARG A 66 3.97 -9.89 10.55
C ARG A 66 4.78 -11.17 10.75
N VAL A 67 4.50 -11.88 11.83
CA VAL A 67 5.21 -13.11 12.19
C VAL A 67 4.27 -14.29 12.18
N VAL A 68 4.80 -15.43 11.75
CA VAL A 68 4.09 -16.70 11.85
C VAL A 68 4.24 -17.20 13.28
N LYS A 69 3.11 -17.53 13.91
CA LYS A 69 3.09 -18.10 15.27
C LYS A 69 3.75 -19.48 15.28
N ILE A 70 4.44 -19.81 16.37
CA ILE A 70 5.09 -21.11 16.60
C ILE A 70 4.16 -22.30 16.32
N LYS A 71 2.87 -22.18 16.67
CA LYS A 71 1.87 -23.25 16.49
C LYS A 71 1.46 -23.54 15.04
N MET A 72 1.86 -22.71 14.08
CA MET A 72 1.41 -22.84 12.70
C MET A 72 2.28 -23.84 11.93
N SER A 73 1.66 -24.68 11.12
CA SER A 73 2.33 -25.71 10.30
C SER A 73 3.46 -25.17 9.41
N LYS A 74 3.33 -23.92 8.95
CA LYS A 74 4.33 -23.25 8.09
C LYS A 74 5.46 -22.56 8.87
N PHE A 75 5.48 -22.59 10.21
CA PHE A 75 6.49 -21.88 11.03
C PHE A 75 7.93 -22.25 10.67
N LYS A 76 8.20 -23.55 10.49
CA LYS A 76 9.54 -24.06 10.13
C LYS A 76 10.02 -23.56 8.75
N ARG A 77 9.10 -23.25 7.84
CA ARG A 77 9.39 -22.81 6.46
C ARG A 77 9.61 -21.30 6.32
N LYS A 78 9.52 -20.54 7.41
CA LYS A 78 9.63 -19.07 7.38
C LYS A 78 11.05 -18.61 7.65
N ASN A 79 11.40 -17.45 7.13
CA ASN A 79 12.66 -16.77 7.46
C ASN A 79 12.69 -16.38 8.94
N PRO A 80 13.88 -16.28 9.57
CA PRO A 80 14.01 -15.89 10.97
C PRO A 80 13.25 -14.60 11.33
N THR A 81 13.30 -13.58 10.46
CA THR A 81 12.61 -12.29 10.61
C THR A 81 11.08 -12.38 10.58
N HIS A 82 10.52 -13.50 10.15
CA HIS A 82 9.08 -13.75 10.03
C HIS A 82 8.58 -14.79 11.04
N LYS A 83 9.37 -15.13 12.05
CA LYS A 83 8.99 -16.06 13.12
C LYS A 83 8.66 -15.28 14.39
N SER A 84 7.62 -15.70 15.09
CA SER A 84 7.36 -15.22 16.45
C SER A 84 8.38 -15.86 17.39
N GLU A 85 8.99 -15.06 18.26
CA GLU A 85 9.94 -15.56 19.28
C GLU A 85 9.22 -16.26 20.42
N ILE A 86 8.06 -15.72 20.83
CA ILE A 86 7.32 -16.17 22.01
C ILE A 86 5.95 -16.71 21.59
N ARG A 87 5.50 -17.74 22.30
CA ARG A 87 4.12 -18.25 22.24
C ARG A 87 3.38 -17.82 23.51
N ASP A 88 2.41 -16.93 23.35
CA ASP A 88 1.50 -16.56 24.44
C ASP A 88 0.29 -17.50 24.45
N LEU A 89 0.30 -18.45 25.39
CA LEU A 89 -0.78 -19.42 25.56
C LEU A 89 -2.08 -18.78 26.04
N LYS A 90 -2.00 -17.75 26.90
CA LYS A 90 -3.17 -17.10 27.49
C LYS A 90 -3.95 -16.36 26.41
N LYS A 91 -3.25 -15.58 25.59
CA LYS A 91 -3.84 -14.89 24.42
C LYS A 91 -4.35 -15.86 23.35
N ASP A 92 -3.68 -17.00 23.18
CA ASP A 92 -4.06 -17.98 22.18
C ASP A 92 -5.30 -18.83 22.57
N LEU A 93 -5.55 -18.97 23.87
CA LEU A 93 -6.70 -19.69 24.44
C LEU A 93 -7.87 -18.76 24.79
N GLU A 94 -7.68 -17.45 24.68
CA GLU A 94 -8.72 -16.46 24.93
C GLU A 94 -9.89 -16.65 23.96
N ILE A 95 -11.02 -17.11 24.48
CA ILE A 95 -12.26 -17.24 23.72
C ILE A 95 -12.85 -15.85 23.58
N ILE A 96 -12.75 -15.27 22.38
CA ILE A 96 -13.40 -14.00 22.07
C ILE A 96 -14.89 -14.29 21.92
N VAL A 97 -15.66 -14.12 23.00
CA VAL A 97 -17.11 -14.16 22.93
C VAL A 97 -17.55 -12.88 22.22
N PRO A 98 -18.24 -12.94 21.07
CA PRO A 98 -18.76 -11.75 20.43
C PRO A 98 -19.75 -11.08 21.41
N LYS A 99 -19.54 -9.80 21.73
CA LYS A 99 -20.58 -9.02 22.42
C LYS A 99 -21.79 -8.98 21.50
N ALA A 100 -22.93 -9.47 21.99
CA ALA A 100 -24.21 -9.28 21.31
C ALA A 100 -24.43 -7.77 21.12
N ALA A 101 -24.72 -7.38 19.87
CA ALA A 101 -24.98 -6.00 19.48
C ALA A 101 -26.37 -5.55 19.90
#